data_AF-M1BH77-F1
#
_entry.id   AF-M1BH77-F1
#
_cell.length_a   1.000
_cell.length_b   1.000
_cell.length_c   1.000
_cell.angle_alpha   90.00
_cell.angle_beta   90.00
_cell.angle_gamma   90.00
#
_symmetry.space_group_name_H-M   'P 1'
#
loop_
_entity.id
_entity.type
_entity.pdbx_description
1 polymer ?
#
loop_
_entity_poly.entity_id
_entity_poly.type
_entity_poly.pdbx_seq_one_letter_code
_entity_poly.pdbx_strand_id
1 'polypeptide(L)'
;MASAENNGASSHPSSTGATTKTTVVDGINAGLIISTTETIRLFLAGASAGVELSDDLKELASSLSDHPTVPYKHLRSVWIGSNPATRPDLMGLLSGSNFVFCSPKSREKSEELKARLRKLEEASERKAYDELVKDITPRKPVDEPFSSYKDQMGFGLCDGVVKP
;
A
#
# COMPACT_ATOMS: atom_id res chain seq x y z
N MET A 1 24.34 -43.70 25.83
CA MET A 1 24.29 -43.94 24.37
C MET A 1 22.85 -44.29 24.02
N ALA A 2 22.34 -43.73 22.92
CA ALA A 2 20.96 -43.77 22.40
C ALA A 2 20.02 -42.65 22.92
N SER A 3 20.00 -41.58 22.12
CA SER A 3 18.92 -40.59 21.98
C SER A 3 17.67 -41.22 21.36
N ALA A 4 16.49 -40.64 21.64
CA ALA A 4 15.35 -40.66 20.73
C ALA A 4 14.47 -39.41 20.99
N GLU A 5 14.71 -38.38 20.20
CA GLU A 5 13.74 -37.29 19.94
C GLU A 5 12.53 -37.86 19.22
N ASN A 6 11.32 -37.44 19.62
CA ASN A 6 10.13 -37.65 18.80
C ASN A 6 9.43 -36.32 18.50
N ASN A 7 9.19 -36.15 17.20
CA ASN A 7 8.71 -34.96 16.52
C ASN A 7 7.20 -34.77 16.71
N GLY A 8 6.79 -33.53 17.01
CA GLY A 8 5.40 -33.07 16.93
C GLY A 8 5.31 -31.84 16.03
N ALA A 9 5.38 -32.05 14.71
CA ALA A 9 5.18 -31.01 13.72
C ALA A 9 3.68 -30.72 13.54
N SER A 10 3.20 -29.58 14.06
CA SER A 10 1.88 -29.03 13.74
C SER A 10 2.04 -28.03 12.60
N SER A 11 1.57 -28.43 11.42
CA SER A 11 1.57 -27.70 10.17
C SER A 11 0.48 -26.62 10.15
N HIS A 12 0.90 -25.35 10.17
CA HIS A 12 0.03 -24.25 9.73
C HIS A 12 0.18 -24.04 8.22
N PRO A 13 -0.92 -23.98 7.45
CA PRO A 13 -0.84 -23.73 6.01
C PRO A 13 -0.52 -22.25 5.75
N SER A 14 0.67 -21.98 5.23
CA SER A 14 1.05 -20.70 4.65
C SER A 14 0.14 -20.40 3.46
N SER A 15 -0.75 -19.42 3.65
CA SER A 15 -1.55 -18.79 2.60
C SER A 15 -0.60 -18.23 1.54
N THR A 16 -0.54 -18.90 0.39
CA THR A 16 0.19 -18.47 -0.79
C THR A 16 -0.61 -17.34 -1.44
N GLY A 17 -0.33 -16.11 -1.04
CA GLY A 17 -0.74 -14.93 -1.81
C GLY A 17 0.05 -14.90 -3.12
N ALA A 18 -0.62 -15.25 -4.21
CA ALA A 18 -0.09 -15.11 -5.56
C ALA A 18 0.08 -13.60 -5.87
N THR A 19 1.24 -13.05 -5.52
CA THR A 19 1.69 -11.77 -6.07
C THR A 19 2.08 -12.04 -7.52
N THR A 20 1.15 -11.74 -8.43
CA THR A 20 1.49 -11.52 -9.84
C THR A 20 2.66 -10.55 -9.87
N LYS A 21 3.83 -11.03 -10.31
CA LYS A 21 4.97 -10.17 -10.62
C LYS A 21 4.56 -9.29 -11.80
N THR A 22 3.95 -8.15 -11.51
CA THR A 22 3.92 -7.02 -12.43
C THR A 22 5.37 -6.59 -12.57
N THR A 23 5.94 -6.88 -13.74
CA THR A 23 7.21 -6.35 -14.20
C THR A 23 7.19 -4.83 -13.98
N VAL A 24 7.94 -4.40 -12.97
CA VAL A 24 8.22 -2.98 -12.73
C VAL A 24 9.08 -2.54 -13.91
N VAL A 25 8.45 -1.99 -14.94
CA VAL A 25 9.16 -1.26 -15.98
C VAL A 25 9.82 -0.09 -15.30
N ASP A 26 11.15 -0.04 -15.44
CA ASP A 26 12.07 0.93 -14.89
C ASP A 26 11.50 2.37 -14.95
N GLY A 27 11.01 2.83 -13.80
CA GLY A 27 10.14 3.98 -13.65
C GLY A 27 10.89 5.28 -13.48
N ILE A 28 11.75 5.65 -14.43
CA ILE A 28 12.40 6.97 -14.41
C ILE A 28 12.09 7.81 -15.66
N ASN A 29 11.54 7.24 -16.75
CA ASN A 29 11.23 8.02 -17.97
C ASN A 29 9.84 7.81 -18.60
N ALA A 30 9.00 6.93 -18.06
CA ALA A 30 7.75 6.53 -18.74
C ALA A 30 6.62 7.59 -18.71
N GLY A 31 6.71 8.63 -17.88
CA GLY A 31 5.71 9.70 -17.82
C GLY A 31 4.28 9.18 -17.62
N LEU A 32 3.31 9.79 -18.31
CA LEU A 32 1.92 9.33 -18.32
C LEU A 32 1.79 8.03 -19.12
N ILE A 33 1.14 7.03 -18.55
CA ILE A 33 0.93 5.71 -19.15
C ILE A 33 -0.57 5.50 -19.39
N ILE A 34 -0.94 4.99 -20.58
CA ILE A 34 -2.32 4.71 -20.95
C ILE A 34 -2.52 3.24 -21.31
N SER A 35 -3.71 2.71 -21.04
CA SER A 35 -4.12 1.38 -21.48
C SER A 35 -4.37 1.36 -22.99
N THR A 36 -3.90 0.30 -23.66
CA THR A 36 -4.04 0.17 -25.11
C THR A 36 -5.46 -0.27 -25.47
N THR A 37 -6.19 0.59 -26.18
CA THR A 37 -7.51 0.28 -26.78
C THR A 37 -7.34 -0.22 -28.21
N GLU A 38 -8.39 -0.79 -28.81
CA GLU A 38 -8.36 -1.26 -30.19
C GLU A 38 -8.02 -0.16 -31.19
N THR A 39 -8.53 1.06 -30.98
CA THR A 39 -8.22 2.23 -31.81
C THR A 39 -6.73 2.56 -31.80
N ILE A 40 -6.09 2.48 -30.62
CA ILE A 40 -4.66 2.70 -30.46
C ILE A 40 -3.87 1.58 -31.12
N ARG A 41 -4.28 0.31 -30.98
CA ARG A 41 -3.62 -0.83 -31.64
C ARG A 41 -3.65 -0.71 -33.17
N LEU A 42 -4.81 -0.43 -33.74
CA LEU A 42 -4.97 -0.26 -35.18
C LEU A 42 -4.16 0.92 -35.70
N PHE A 43 -4.13 2.03 -34.95
CA PHE A 43 -3.28 3.17 -35.29
C PHE A 43 -1.79 2.81 -35.29
N LEU A 44 -1.31 2.13 -34.26
CA LEU A 44 0.10 1.73 -34.15
C LEU A 44 0.50 0.72 -35.23
N ALA A 45 -0.37 -0.25 -35.55
CA ALA A 45 -0.15 -1.22 -36.63
C ALA A 45 -0.17 -0.55 -38.02
N GLY A 46 -1.03 0.45 -38.23
CA GLY A 46 -1.02 1.27 -39.43
C GLY A 46 0.24 2.14 -39.54
N ALA A 47 0.68 2.69 -38.41
CA ALA A 47 1.88 3.51 -38.31
C ALA A 47 3.16 2.69 -38.59
N SER A 48 3.25 1.44 -38.12
CA SER A 48 4.40 0.58 -38.41
C SER A 48 4.53 0.22 -39.90
N ALA A 49 3.40 0.13 -40.61
CA ALA A 49 3.35 -0.15 -42.04
C ALA A 49 3.45 1.14 -42.92
N GLY A 50 3.35 2.33 -42.31
CA GLY A 50 3.38 3.60 -43.01
C GLY A 50 4.75 3.96 -43.57
N VAL A 51 4.80 4.43 -44.81
CA VAL A 51 6.05 4.87 -45.49
C VAL A 51 6.48 6.27 -45.01
N GLU A 52 5.55 7.09 -44.55
CA GLU A 52 5.75 8.50 -44.19
C GLU A 52 6.43 8.71 -42.82
N LEU A 53 6.59 7.65 -42.02
CA LEU A 53 7.17 7.71 -40.69
C LEU A 53 8.66 7.36 -40.73
N SER A 54 9.45 8.03 -39.88
CA SER A 54 10.85 7.66 -39.63
C SER A 54 10.94 6.21 -39.15
N ASP A 55 11.99 5.49 -39.57
CA ASP A 55 12.17 4.08 -39.21
C ASP A 55 12.23 3.85 -37.70
N ASP A 56 12.83 4.77 -36.93
CA ASP A 56 12.83 4.73 -35.45
C ASP A 56 11.41 4.74 -34.87
N LEU A 57 10.51 5.56 -35.44
CA LEU A 57 9.11 5.63 -35.00
C LEU A 57 8.29 4.42 -35.43
N LYS A 58 8.65 3.78 -36.55
CA LYS A 58 7.99 2.55 -37.03
C LYS A 58 8.37 1.36 -36.16
N GLU A 59 9.64 1.24 -35.79
CA GLU A 59 10.10 0.24 -34.82
C GLU A 59 9.40 0.42 -33.47
N LEU A 60 9.35 1.67 -33.00
CA LEU A 60 8.65 2.02 -31.77
C LEU A 60 7.15 1.70 -31.83
N ALA A 61 6.48 1.99 -32.94
CA ALA A 61 5.06 1.66 -33.12
C ALA A 61 4.83 0.14 -33.11
N SER A 62 5.73 -0.62 -33.74
CA SER A 62 5.68 -2.09 -33.76
C SER A 62 5.83 -2.66 -32.35
N SER A 63 6.85 -2.19 -31.60
CA SER A 63 7.10 -2.59 -30.21
C SER A 63 5.92 -2.28 -29.29
N LEU A 64 5.28 -1.10 -29.46
CA LEU A 64 4.17 -0.69 -28.61
C LEU A 64 2.86 -1.43 -28.92
N SER A 65 2.69 -1.92 -30.14
CA SER A 65 1.46 -2.61 -30.57
C SER A 65 1.22 -3.92 -29.83
N ASP A 66 2.31 -4.59 -29.42
CA ASP A 66 2.27 -5.86 -28.68
C ASP A 66 1.97 -5.67 -27.18
N HIS A 67 2.07 -4.44 -26.66
CA HIS A 67 1.93 -4.17 -25.25
C HIS A 67 0.51 -3.73 -24.85
N PRO A 68 -0.03 -4.24 -23.72
CA PRO A 68 -1.35 -3.87 -23.22
C PRO A 68 -1.41 -2.44 -22.66
N THR A 69 -0.25 -1.80 -22.52
CA THR A 69 -0.06 -0.52 -21.88
C THR A 69 1.03 0.24 -22.62
N VAL A 70 0.78 1.50 -22.97
CA VAL A 70 1.71 2.32 -23.77
C VAL A 70 2.03 3.67 -23.08
N PRO A 71 3.30 4.12 -23.08
CA PRO A 71 3.62 5.46 -22.60
C PRO A 71 3.08 6.54 -23.55
N TYR A 72 2.38 7.54 -23.02
CA TYR A 72 1.76 8.61 -23.79
C TYR A 72 2.77 9.41 -24.61
N LYS A 73 3.98 9.61 -24.09
CA LYS A 73 5.04 10.34 -24.83
C LYS A 73 5.39 9.64 -26.14
N HIS A 74 5.56 8.33 -26.09
CA HIS A 74 5.89 7.52 -27.25
C HIS A 74 4.75 7.48 -28.27
N LEU A 75 3.51 7.27 -27.81
CA LEU A 75 2.33 7.35 -28.67
C LEU A 75 2.19 8.74 -29.33
N ARG A 76 2.42 9.81 -28.55
CA ARG A 76 2.35 11.19 -29.04
C ARG A 76 3.43 11.46 -30.10
N SER A 77 4.64 10.94 -29.95
CA SER A 77 5.70 11.08 -30.96
C SER A 77 5.30 10.44 -32.29
N VAL A 78 4.74 9.22 -32.25
CA VAL A 78 4.23 8.53 -33.45
C VAL A 78 3.06 9.31 -34.07
N TRP A 79 2.15 9.82 -33.24
CA TRP A 79 1.03 10.64 -33.70
C TRP A 79 1.47 11.98 -34.32
N ILE A 80 2.47 12.65 -33.74
CA ILE A 80 3.04 13.89 -34.28
C ILE A 80 3.73 13.63 -35.61
N GLY A 81 4.51 12.56 -35.72
CA GLY A 81 5.22 12.18 -36.94
C GLY A 81 4.31 11.69 -38.07
N SER A 82 3.07 11.31 -37.77
CA SER A 82 2.12 10.84 -38.78
C SER A 82 1.63 11.99 -39.66
N ASN A 83 1.32 11.69 -40.93
CA ASN A 83 0.83 12.68 -41.90
C ASN A 83 -0.44 13.37 -41.37
N PRO A 84 -0.49 14.72 -41.29
CA PRO A 84 -1.64 15.44 -40.76
C PRO A 84 -2.94 15.23 -41.55
N ALA A 85 -2.87 14.82 -42.81
CA ALA A 85 -4.06 14.58 -43.65
C ALA A 85 -4.74 13.24 -43.36
N THR A 86 -4.00 12.22 -42.91
CA THR A 86 -4.52 10.88 -42.58
C THR A 86 -4.55 10.62 -41.07
N ARG A 87 -4.22 11.64 -40.27
CA ARG A 87 -4.09 11.55 -38.82
C ARG A 87 -5.47 11.38 -38.17
N PRO A 88 -5.67 10.38 -37.29
CA PRO A 88 -6.88 10.29 -36.49
C PRO A 88 -6.93 11.42 -35.45
N ASP A 89 -8.15 11.87 -35.12
CA ASP A 89 -8.37 12.80 -34.01
C ASP A 89 -7.82 12.20 -32.71
N LEU A 90 -7.04 12.99 -31.96
CA LEU A 90 -6.39 12.52 -30.74
C LEU A 90 -7.40 12.18 -29.65
N MET A 91 -8.45 12.99 -29.54
CA MET A 91 -9.50 12.76 -28.54
C MET A 91 -10.28 11.49 -28.86
N GLY A 92 -10.62 11.28 -30.14
CA GLY A 92 -11.19 10.02 -30.62
C GLY A 92 -10.27 8.82 -30.41
N LEU A 93 -8.97 8.97 -30.66
CA LEU A 93 -7.97 7.90 -30.50
C LEU A 93 -7.84 7.45 -29.04
N LEU A 94 -7.82 8.42 -28.11
CA LEU A 94 -7.71 8.18 -26.67
C LEU A 94 -9.07 7.86 -26.01
N SER A 95 -10.17 7.93 -26.75
CA SER A 95 -11.49 7.62 -26.23
C SER A 95 -11.57 6.17 -25.77
N GLY A 96 -12.04 5.97 -24.53
CA GLY A 96 -12.08 4.65 -23.89
C GLY A 96 -10.75 4.14 -23.34
N SER A 97 -9.66 4.90 -23.48
CA SER A 97 -8.38 4.57 -22.83
C SER A 97 -8.40 4.96 -21.34
N ASN A 98 -7.75 4.15 -20.50
CA ASN A 98 -7.62 4.41 -19.07
C ASN A 98 -6.18 4.81 -18.74
N PHE A 99 -6.02 5.66 -17.72
CA PHE A 99 -4.70 6.02 -17.22
C PHE A 99 -4.23 4.97 -16.21
N VAL A 100 -3.05 4.42 -16.44
CA VAL A 100 -2.43 3.45 -15.52
C VAL A 100 -1.58 4.22 -14.54
N PHE A 101 -2.15 4.50 -13.37
CA PHE A 101 -1.41 5.11 -12.26
C PHE A 101 -0.75 4.02 -11.42
N CYS A 102 0.58 3.98 -11.45
CA CYS A 102 1.33 3.22 -10.46
C CYS A 102 1.26 3.99 -9.14
N SER A 103 0.64 3.40 -8.12
CA SER A 103 0.72 3.95 -6.77
C SER A 103 2.20 4.14 -6.43
N PRO A 104 2.62 5.31 -5.93
CA PRO A 104 3.96 5.49 -5.42
C PRO A 104 4.30 4.35 -4.47
N LYS A 105 5.55 3.89 -4.51
CA LYS A 105 6.04 2.84 -3.58
C LYS A 105 5.61 3.23 -2.18
N SER A 106 4.87 2.34 -1.52
CA SER A 106 4.37 2.60 -0.16
C SER A 106 5.56 2.96 0.72
N ARG A 107 5.54 4.15 1.30
CA ARG A 107 6.63 4.62 2.16
C ARG A 107 6.86 3.58 3.26
N GLU A 108 8.09 3.08 3.34
CA GLU A 108 8.46 2.13 4.38
C GLU A 108 8.16 2.78 5.75
N LYS A 109 7.37 2.09 6.57
CA LYS A 109 7.06 2.55 7.93
C LYS A 109 8.38 2.57 8.70
N SER A 110 8.68 3.67 9.40
CA SER A 110 9.92 3.79 10.18
C SER A 110 9.99 2.68 11.24
N GLU A 111 11.21 2.19 11.50
CA GLU A 111 11.47 1.19 12.55
C GLU A 111 10.93 1.63 13.92
N GLU A 112 11.00 2.93 14.20
CA GLU A 112 10.41 3.52 15.41
C GLU A 112 8.89 3.31 15.49
N LEU A 113 8.16 3.46 14.39
CA LEU A 113 6.71 3.26 14.36
C LEU A 113 6.35 1.78 14.52
N LYS A 114 7.13 0.88 13.91
CA LYS A 114 6.95 -0.58 14.10
C LYS A 114 7.17 -0.99 15.55
N ALA A 115 8.22 -0.46 16.19
CA ALA A 115 8.50 -0.72 17.60
C ALA A 115 7.38 -0.21 18.53
N ARG A 116 6.82 0.97 18.24
CA ARG A 116 5.67 1.51 19.00
C ARG A 116 4.42 0.65 18.85
N LEU A 117 4.12 0.17 17.64
CA LEU A 117 2.97 -0.70 17.40
C LEU A 117 3.11 -2.04 18.11
N ARG A 118 4.29 -2.68 18.05
CA ARG A 118 4.57 -3.93 18.79
C ARG A 118 4.39 -3.73 20.30
N LYS A 119 4.92 -2.64 20.86
CA LYS A 119 4.76 -2.33 22.28
C LYS A 119 3.29 -2.18 22.69
N LEU A 120 2.47 -1.60 21.81
CA LEU A 120 1.05 -1.40 22.07
C LEU A 120 0.28 -2.72 22.01
N GLU A 121 0.66 -3.61 21.09
CA GLU A 121 0.14 -4.97 20.97
C GLU A 121 0.48 -5.81 22.22
N GLU A 122 1.75 -5.83 22.65
CA GLU A 122 2.18 -6.53 23.87
C GLU A 122 1.43 -6.03 25.13
N ALA A 123 1.15 -4.72 25.22
CA ALA A 123 0.39 -4.16 26.32
C ALA A 123 -1.08 -4.61 26.29
N SER A 124 -1.66 -4.77 25.11
CA SER A 124 -3.03 -5.29 24.96
C SER A 124 -3.13 -6.77 25.33
N GLU A 125 -2.13 -7.58 24.95
CA GLU A 125 -2.06 -9.00 25.32
C GLU A 125 -1.94 -9.19 26.83
N ARG A 126 -1.07 -8.41 27.49
CA ARG A 126 -0.93 -8.44 28.95
C ARG A 126 -2.23 -8.05 29.66
N LYS A 127 -2.92 -7.01 29.17
CA LYS A 127 -4.21 -6.60 29.73
C LYS A 127 -5.28 -7.69 29.57
N ALA A 128 -5.31 -8.37 28.43
CA ALA A 128 -6.22 -9.49 28.19
C ALA A 128 -5.91 -10.69 29.10
N TYR A 129 -4.62 -10.97 29.34
CA TYR A 129 -4.20 -11.99 30.31
C TYR A 129 -4.64 -11.62 31.74
N ASP A 130 -4.43 -10.38 32.16
CA ASP A 130 -4.82 -9.91 33.50
C ASP A 130 -6.34 -10.01 33.71
N GLU A 131 -7.13 -9.78 32.67
CA GLU A 131 -8.59 -10.00 32.71
C GLU A 131 -8.95 -11.47 32.89
N LEU A 132 -8.23 -12.39 32.23
CA LEU A 132 -8.48 -13.82 32.30
C LEU A 132 -8.12 -14.43 33.67
N VAL A 133 -7.08 -13.91 34.34
CA VAL A 133 -6.62 -14.43 35.64
C VAL A 133 -7.19 -13.61 36.82
N LYS A 134 -8.08 -12.67 36.56
CA LYS A 134 -8.66 -11.76 37.57
C LYS A 134 -9.35 -12.48 38.73
N ASP A 135 -10.03 -13.60 38.45
CA ASP A 135 -10.80 -14.34 39.46
C ASP A 135 -9.95 -15.34 40.27
N ILE A 136 -8.74 -15.64 39.80
CA ILE A 136 -7.83 -16.62 40.39
C ILE A 136 -6.68 -15.91 41.12
N THR A 137 -6.27 -14.73 40.64
CA THR A 137 -5.17 -13.97 41.24
C THR A 137 -5.64 -13.26 42.52
N PRO A 138 -4.97 -13.47 43.66
CA PRO A 138 -5.25 -12.71 44.87
C PRO A 138 -5.12 -11.21 44.58
N ARG A 139 -6.14 -10.41 44.92
CA ARG A 139 -6.10 -8.96 44.75
C ARG A 139 -4.89 -8.41 45.51
N LYS A 140 -3.88 -7.94 44.77
CA LYS A 140 -2.81 -7.15 45.37
C LYS A 140 -3.45 -5.87 45.92
N PRO A 141 -3.13 -5.46 47.16
CA PRO A 141 -3.51 -4.14 47.64
C PRO A 141 -2.91 -3.12 46.67
N VAL A 142 -3.79 -2.41 45.96
CA VAL A 142 -3.37 -1.28 45.15
C VAL A 142 -3.08 -0.19 46.17
N ASP A 143 -1.80 0.01 46.50
CA ASP A 143 -1.37 1.23 47.18
C ASP A 143 -1.69 2.38 46.24
N GLU A 144 -2.86 3.00 46.43
CA GLU A 144 -3.25 4.20 45.72
C GLU A 144 -2.25 5.30 46.13
N PRO A 145 -1.34 5.74 45.24
CA PRO A 145 -0.23 6.62 45.60
C PRO A 145 -0.69 8.03 46.01
N PHE A 146 -1.98 8.34 45.86
CA PHE A 146 -2.60 9.62 46.20
C PHE A 146 -3.45 9.59 47.48
N SER A 147 -3.42 8.50 48.25
CA SER A 147 -4.13 8.45 49.56
C SER A 147 -3.63 9.55 50.52
N SER A 148 -2.33 9.90 50.44
CA SER A 148 -1.74 10.98 51.25
C SER A 148 -2.26 12.38 50.91
N TYR A 149 -2.73 12.65 49.69
CA TYR A 149 -3.24 13.98 49.32
C TYR A 149 -4.72 14.15 49.72
N LYS A 150 -5.50 13.08 49.63
CA LYS A 150 -6.91 13.09 50.02
C LYS A 150 -7.11 13.35 51.51
N ASP A 151 -6.22 12.82 52.36
CA ASP A 151 -6.20 13.11 53.80
C ASP A 151 -5.57 14.47 54.15
N GLN A 152 -4.57 14.94 53.39
CA GLN A 152 -3.97 16.27 53.60
C GLN A 152 -4.89 17.42 53.22
N MET A 153 -5.82 17.20 52.28
CA MET A 153 -6.73 18.24 51.81
C MET A 153 -7.88 18.55 52.77
N GLY A 154 -7.88 17.98 53.98
CA GLY A 154 -8.69 18.50 55.08
C GLY A 154 -10.14 18.76 54.69
N PHE A 155 -10.76 17.85 53.92
CA PHE A 155 -12.21 17.81 53.76
C PHE A 155 -12.83 17.28 55.06
N GLY A 156 -12.44 17.86 56.20
CA GLY A 156 -13.24 17.84 57.40
C GLY A 156 -14.53 18.58 57.07
N LEU A 157 -15.66 17.97 57.41
CA LEU A 157 -16.97 18.60 57.36
C LEU A 157 -16.88 20.03 57.90
N CYS A 158 -17.01 21.02 57.01
CA CYS A 158 -17.38 22.37 57.40
C CYS A 158 -18.91 22.44 57.59
N ASP A 159 -19.46 21.61 58.47
CA ASP A 159 -20.77 21.91 59.04
C ASP A 159 -20.52 22.56 60.40
N GLY A 160 -20.53 23.89 60.36
CA GLY A 160 -20.40 24.71 61.55
C GLY A 160 -21.58 24.47 62.49
N VAL A 161 -21.26 24.29 63.78
CA VAL A 161 -22.13 24.74 64.86
C VAL A 161 -21.26 25.47 65.87
N VAL A 162 -21.41 26.79 65.86
CA VAL A 162 -20.94 27.73 66.87
C VAL A 162 -21.61 27.43 68.21
N LYS A 163 -20.79 27.41 69.26
CA LYS A 163 -21.17 27.37 70.68
C LYS A 163 -22.04 28.59 71.06
N PRO A 164 -22.96 28.46 72.03
CA PRO A 164 -22.56 28.46 73.45
C PRO A 164 -22.80 27.14 74.20
#